data_AF-A0A960XPU4-F1
#
_entry.id   AF-A0A960XPU4-F1
#
_cell.length_a   1.000
_cell.length_b   1.000
_cell.length_c   1.000
_cell.angle_alpha   90.00
_cell.angle_beta   90.00
_cell.angle_gamma   90.00
#
_symmetry.space_group_name_H-M   'P 1'
#
loop_
_entity.id
_entity.type
_entity.pdbx_description
1 polymer ?
#
loop_
_entity_poly.entity_id
_entity_poly.type
_entity_poly.pdbx_seq_one_letter_code
_entity_poly.pdbx_strand_id
1 'polypeptide(L)'
;MRPNPFKQVTNPAAFATLKRIDESPQAAMAALIHQSHDDPAARTVVATTLLFTFWQIAGRGMTSAVPSLVLVGSGGAEEDPMNRFAAELLARHRCGPPAVPREGPLRGLKPEQAPGVMRQAIRQYAGHGKPGFPFFPTETLKLIESQYRAAQAAGFGEGLSRPYASAWHEEFGLLTGPDNRVILRLETKEDRGLFRRHVLSEPSRLWSPVGIGEGLVTRGKQIAVSGALPHSEWDAGLAERMIGPAGGELWIELPLVMLPQPFNTPPAKCDTPVLDMMSSLLPRAFVAPVETPAGLVRTDWFQQYGGRLRERLRFCPADYEFLMLQLARQIFPVSLRLTRWNLMGMCMDVGLDQQALAMDLAAHALRGLVISTAGLAWHCLGVDFGCPRKEVLRVLEYLRLHGPMTGGDLRRRTHIDQVRRDVLVEGFLKEDLARLGPDGRTLVATTYGDFAQALYQRPEFPEPVSLWNVWTEVAGSNSQAA
;
A
#
# COMPACT_ATOMS: atom_id res chain seq x y z
N MET A 1 -20.34 44.49 25.98
CA MET A 1 -19.39 43.34 25.94
C MET A 1 -19.80 42.44 24.79
N ARG A 2 -18.92 42.22 23.80
CA ARG A 2 -19.19 41.34 22.67
C ARG A 2 -18.95 39.88 23.10
N PRO A 3 -19.83 38.92 22.74
CA PRO A 3 -19.65 37.52 23.09
C PRO A 3 -18.48 36.90 22.31
N ASN A 4 -17.79 36.00 23.00
CA ASN A 4 -16.57 35.31 22.59
C ASN A 4 -16.79 34.43 21.32
N PRO A 5 -15.97 34.54 20.26
CA PRO A 5 -16.20 33.85 18.97
C PRO A 5 -15.64 32.44 18.89
N PHE A 6 -15.26 31.81 20.00
CA PHE A 6 -14.96 30.38 20.00
C PHE A 6 -16.26 29.59 19.79
N LYS A 7 -16.59 29.35 18.51
CA LYS A 7 -17.40 28.20 18.11
C LYS A 7 -16.80 26.99 18.80
N GLN A 8 -17.57 26.40 19.71
CA GLN A 8 -17.37 25.03 20.14
C GLN A 8 -17.18 24.17 18.88
N VAL A 9 -15.99 23.60 18.73
CA VAL A 9 -15.72 22.60 17.70
C VAL A 9 -16.55 21.37 18.05
N THR A 10 -17.69 21.26 17.37
CA THR A 10 -18.31 20.06 16.79
C THR A 10 -17.90 18.70 17.36
N ASN A 11 -18.85 17.99 18.00
CA ASN A 11 -19.68 16.93 17.39
C ASN A 11 -20.16 15.92 18.47
N PRO A 12 -21.43 15.98 18.94
CA PRO A 12 -21.98 15.01 19.90
C PRO A 12 -22.00 13.56 19.37
N ALA A 13 -21.92 13.36 18.04
CA ALA A 13 -21.96 12.04 17.43
C ALA A 13 -20.69 11.20 17.69
N ALA A 14 -19.54 11.82 17.95
CA ALA A 14 -18.29 11.09 18.25
C ALA A 14 -18.36 10.37 19.62
N PHE A 15 -19.08 10.94 20.58
CA PHE A 15 -19.22 10.38 21.93
C PHE A 15 -20.24 9.23 22.02
N ALA A 16 -21.24 9.18 21.13
CA ALA A 16 -22.17 8.06 21.08
C ALA A 16 -21.52 6.77 20.56
N THR A 17 -20.54 6.90 19.65
CA THR A 17 -19.75 5.77 19.12
C THR A 17 -18.73 5.26 20.14
N LEU A 18 -18.18 6.15 20.98
CA LEU A 18 -17.25 5.78 22.07
C LEU A 18 -17.91 4.91 23.15
N LYS A 19 -19.23 5.00 23.35
CA LYS A 19 -19.99 4.14 24.29
C LYS A 19 -20.21 2.71 23.79
N ARG A 20 -19.82 2.37 22.56
CA ARG A 20 -19.98 1.02 21.95
C ARG A 20 -18.67 0.23 21.84
N ILE A 21 -17.57 0.79 22.32
CA ILE A 21 -16.26 0.17 22.23
C ILE A 21 -15.95 -0.38 23.62
N ASP A 22 -16.28 -1.65 23.85
CA ASP A 22 -15.97 -2.34 25.11
C ASP A 22 -14.47 -2.70 25.21
N GLU A 23 -13.74 -2.68 24.09
CA GLU A 23 -12.31 -3.00 24.00
C GLU A 23 -11.41 -1.78 23.76
N SER A 24 -10.24 -1.69 24.41
CA SER A 24 -9.31 -0.59 24.12
C SER A 24 -8.77 -0.67 22.68
N PRO A 25 -8.48 0.46 22.01
CA PRO A 25 -7.87 0.44 20.67
C PRO A 25 -6.54 -0.33 20.60
N GLN A 26 -5.79 -0.38 21.70
CA GLN A 26 -4.57 -1.17 21.83
C GLN A 26 -4.88 -2.67 21.82
N ALA A 27 -5.91 -3.11 22.55
CA ALA A 27 -6.34 -4.50 22.56
C ALA A 27 -6.84 -4.95 21.17
N ALA A 28 -7.63 -4.11 20.49
CA ALA A 28 -8.08 -4.39 19.13
C ALA A 28 -6.91 -4.49 18.14
N MET A 29 -5.95 -3.57 18.21
CA MET A 29 -4.72 -3.62 17.40
C MET A 29 -3.89 -4.88 17.71
N ALA A 30 -3.70 -5.22 18.99
CA ALA A 30 -2.99 -6.44 19.39
C ALA A 30 -3.71 -7.70 18.89
N ALA A 31 -5.04 -7.75 18.98
CA ALA A 31 -5.85 -8.84 18.44
C ALA A 31 -5.70 -8.96 16.91
N LEU A 32 -5.60 -7.85 16.18
CA LEU A 32 -5.35 -7.88 14.74
C LEU A 32 -3.95 -8.37 14.38
N ILE A 33 -2.94 -8.05 15.17
CA ILE A 33 -1.57 -8.49 14.91
C ILE A 33 -1.41 -9.98 15.28
N HIS A 34 -1.95 -10.39 16.42
CA HIS A 34 -1.66 -11.71 17.01
C HIS A 34 -2.76 -12.75 16.86
N GLN A 35 -4.01 -12.33 16.68
CA GLN A 35 -5.20 -13.19 16.71
C GLN A 35 -6.05 -13.07 15.44
N SER A 36 -5.54 -12.41 14.39
CA SER A 36 -6.26 -12.27 13.11
C SER A 36 -6.32 -13.57 12.32
N HIS A 37 -5.41 -14.51 12.57
CA HIS A 37 -5.42 -15.84 11.97
C HIS A 37 -4.56 -16.80 12.80
N ASP A 38 -4.87 -18.10 12.71
CA ASP A 38 -4.02 -19.16 13.30
C ASP A 38 -2.70 -19.36 12.54
N ASP A 39 -2.64 -18.91 11.28
CA ASP A 39 -1.49 -19.09 10.40
C ASP A 39 -0.56 -17.87 10.56
N PRO A 40 0.70 -18.08 11.01
CA PRO A 40 1.75 -17.06 11.02
C PRO A 40 1.88 -16.23 9.74
N ALA A 41 1.73 -16.86 8.58
CA ALA A 41 1.86 -16.20 7.28
C ALA A 41 0.74 -15.18 7.08
N ALA A 42 -0.50 -15.59 7.38
CA ALA A 42 -1.67 -14.72 7.32
C ALA A 42 -1.56 -13.55 8.29
N ARG A 43 -1.13 -13.78 9.54
CA ARG A 43 -0.89 -12.71 10.52
C ARG A 43 0.08 -11.65 10.01
N THR A 44 1.18 -12.06 9.39
CA THR A 44 2.13 -11.11 8.77
C THR A 44 1.45 -10.25 7.72
N VAL A 45 0.69 -10.82 6.79
CA VAL A 45 0.04 -10.03 5.73
C VAL A 45 -1.05 -9.13 6.27
N VAL A 46 -1.82 -9.56 7.27
CA VAL A 46 -2.81 -8.71 7.94
C VAL A 46 -2.13 -7.51 8.58
N ALA A 47 -1.09 -7.73 9.38
CA ALA A 47 -0.36 -6.66 10.06
C ALA A 47 0.35 -5.72 9.06
N THR A 48 0.96 -6.25 7.99
CA THR A 48 1.53 -5.43 6.91
C THR A 48 0.43 -4.60 6.23
N THR A 49 -0.69 -5.22 5.86
CA THR A 49 -1.80 -4.53 5.19
C THR A 49 -2.38 -3.42 6.07
N LEU A 50 -2.54 -3.68 7.37
CA LEU A 50 -2.98 -2.71 8.36
C LEU A 50 -2.03 -1.51 8.43
N LEU A 51 -0.72 -1.76 8.61
CA LEU A 51 0.29 -0.70 8.71
C LEU A 51 0.28 0.19 7.47
N PHE A 52 0.41 -0.41 6.28
CA PHE A 52 0.50 0.33 5.03
C PHE A 52 -0.80 1.07 4.71
N THR A 53 -1.97 0.49 4.98
CA THR A 53 -3.25 1.18 4.75
C THR A 53 -3.42 2.37 5.69
N PHE A 54 -3.07 2.24 6.97
CA PHE A 54 -3.10 3.38 7.90
C PHE A 54 -2.08 4.46 7.56
N TRP A 55 -0.91 4.05 7.08
CA TRP A 55 0.09 4.97 6.53
C TRP A 55 -0.47 5.76 5.34
N GLN A 56 -1.15 5.09 4.41
CA GLN A 56 -1.80 5.72 3.26
C GLN A 56 -2.87 6.73 3.66
N ILE A 57 -3.72 6.38 4.64
CA ILE A 57 -4.77 7.27 5.17
C ILE A 57 -4.16 8.50 5.84
N ALA A 58 -3.13 8.32 6.66
CA ALA A 58 -2.42 9.42 7.31
C ALA A 58 -1.69 10.32 6.29
N GLY A 59 -1.21 9.74 5.18
CA GLY A 59 -0.58 10.45 4.08
C GLY A 59 0.69 11.22 4.51
N ARG A 60 0.80 12.48 4.09
CA ARG A 60 1.98 13.34 4.41
C ARG A 60 2.21 13.58 5.89
N GLY A 61 1.16 13.48 6.72
CA GLY A 61 1.32 13.53 8.17
C GLY A 61 2.18 12.37 8.69
N MET A 62 2.23 11.26 7.96
CA MET A 62 3.08 10.12 8.27
C MET A 62 4.47 10.26 7.66
N THR A 63 4.60 10.39 6.34
CA THR A 63 5.89 10.57 5.63
C THR A 63 5.71 11.37 4.35
N SER A 64 6.79 11.97 3.84
CA SER A 64 6.78 12.71 2.57
C SER A 64 6.41 11.85 1.37
N ALA A 65 6.98 10.64 1.30
CA ALA A 65 6.68 9.59 0.33
C ALA A 65 5.80 8.51 0.98
N VAL A 66 4.54 8.46 0.57
CA VAL A 66 3.54 7.52 1.10
C VAL A 66 3.63 6.21 0.31
N PRO A 67 3.77 5.05 0.97
CA PRO A 67 3.93 3.80 0.25
C PRO A 67 2.64 3.29 -0.38
N SER A 68 2.79 2.65 -1.52
CA SER A 68 1.77 1.86 -2.19
C SER A 68 1.90 0.39 -1.77
N LEU A 69 0.75 -0.27 -1.62
CA LEU A 69 0.67 -1.69 -1.30
C LEU A 69 -0.25 -2.35 -2.33
N VAL A 70 0.28 -3.33 -3.04
CA VAL A 70 -0.48 -4.18 -3.95
C VAL A 70 -0.28 -5.62 -3.51
N LEU A 71 -1.38 -6.26 -3.14
CA LEU A 71 -1.42 -7.67 -2.80
C LEU A 71 -1.41 -8.49 -4.09
N VAL A 72 -0.65 -9.57 -4.12
CA VAL A 72 -0.64 -10.48 -5.28
C VAL A 72 -1.28 -11.80 -4.87
N GLY A 73 -2.52 -11.98 -5.32
CA GLY A 73 -3.35 -13.12 -4.95
C GLY A 73 -2.88 -14.41 -5.62
N SER A 74 -2.73 -15.46 -4.82
CA SER A 74 -2.48 -16.83 -5.30
C SER A 74 -3.71 -17.51 -5.88
N GLY A 75 -4.91 -17.12 -5.44
CA GLY A 75 -6.18 -17.62 -5.94
C GLY A 75 -6.62 -16.95 -7.25
N GLY A 76 -7.40 -17.69 -8.05
CA GLY A 76 -8.17 -17.14 -9.17
C GLY A 76 -9.52 -16.55 -8.75
N ALA A 77 -9.75 -16.35 -7.45
CA ALA A 77 -10.98 -15.78 -6.93
C ALA A 77 -11.12 -14.32 -7.39
N GLU A 78 -12.33 -13.93 -7.82
CA GLU A 78 -12.59 -12.55 -8.23
C GLU A 78 -12.52 -11.56 -7.07
N GLU A 79 -12.82 -12.01 -5.84
CA GLU A 79 -12.73 -11.20 -4.62
C GLU A 79 -11.61 -11.74 -3.71
N ASP A 80 -10.55 -10.95 -3.57
CA ASP A 80 -9.46 -11.20 -2.63
C ASP A 80 -9.89 -10.73 -1.21
N PRO A 81 -9.89 -11.63 -0.20
CA PRO A 81 -10.34 -11.30 1.15
C PRO A 81 -9.46 -10.24 1.84
N MET A 82 -8.17 -10.18 1.53
CA MET A 82 -7.27 -9.17 2.08
C MET A 82 -7.44 -7.83 1.36
N ASN A 83 -7.78 -7.84 0.07
CA ASN A 83 -8.18 -6.62 -0.62
C ASN A 83 -9.47 -6.04 -0.01
N ARG A 84 -10.43 -6.92 0.33
CA ARG A 84 -11.66 -6.54 1.02
C ARG A 84 -11.36 -5.96 2.40
N PHE A 85 -10.49 -6.58 3.19
CA PHE A 85 -10.03 -6.04 4.48
C PHE A 85 -9.43 -4.62 4.31
N ALA A 86 -8.52 -4.43 3.35
CA ALA A 86 -7.96 -3.10 3.05
C ALA A 86 -9.04 -2.10 2.61
N ALA A 87 -10.05 -2.55 1.86
CA ALA A 87 -11.20 -1.75 1.46
C ALA A 87 -12.05 -1.31 2.65
N GLU A 88 -12.28 -2.21 3.61
CA GLU A 88 -13.04 -1.93 4.84
C GLU A 88 -12.33 -0.88 5.69
N LEU A 89 -11.00 -0.96 5.85
CA LEU A 89 -10.20 0.08 6.52
C LEU A 89 -10.31 1.46 5.85
N LEU A 90 -10.58 1.49 4.54
CA LEU A 90 -10.74 2.70 3.74
C LEU A 90 -12.19 3.11 3.54
N ALA A 91 -13.17 2.37 4.05
CA ALA A 91 -14.58 2.54 3.70
C ALA A 91 -15.08 3.97 3.98
N ARG A 92 -14.68 4.56 5.10
CA ARG A 92 -15.03 5.94 5.49
C ARG A 92 -14.35 7.03 4.67
N HIS A 93 -13.31 6.65 3.93
CA HIS A 93 -12.50 7.54 3.11
C HIS A 93 -12.83 7.43 1.62
N ARG A 94 -13.70 6.48 1.23
CA ARG A 94 -14.12 6.27 -0.15
C ARG A 94 -14.85 7.50 -0.69
N CYS A 95 -14.53 7.86 -1.93
CA CYS A 95 -15.28 8.83 -2.69
C CYS A 95 -16.74 8.36 -2.79
N GLY A 96 -17.66 9.18 -2.28
CA GLY A 96 -19.08 8.92 -2.47
C GLY A 96 -19.45 8.89 -3.95
N PRO A 97 -20.56 8.22 -4.33
CA PRO A 97 -21.02 8.26 -5.70
C PRO A 97 -21.36 9.70 -6.12
N PRO A 98 -21.32 10.01 -7.43
CA PRO A 98 -21.84 11.27 -7.94
C PRO A 98 -23.26 11.52 -7.43
N ALA A 99 -23.51 12.69 -6.87
CA ALA A 99 -24.75 13.00 -6.20
C ALA A 99 -25.16 14.45 -6.44
N VAL A 100 -26.46 14.68 -6.54
CA VAL A 100 -27.03 16.02 -6.67
C VAL A 100 -26.87 16.75 -5.33
N PRO A 101 -26.16 17.91 -5.28
CA PRO A 101 -26.00 18.67 -4.06
C PRO A 101 -27.36 19.13 -3.53
N ARG A 102 -27.61 18.89 -2.24
CA ARG A 102 -28.86 19.27 -1.56
C ARG A 102 -28.86 20.72 -1.08
N GLU A 103 -27.68 21.29 -0.87
CA GLU A 103 -27.46 22.61 -0.28
C GLU A 103 -26.32 23.35 -1.00
N GLY A 104 -26.20 24.66 -0.74
CA GLY A 104 -25.13 25.51 -1.28
C GLY A 104 -25.39 26.08 -2.68
N PRO A 105 -24.40 26.78 -3.26
CA PRO A 105 -24.55 27.57 -4.49
C PRO A 105 -24.79 26.73 -5.75
N LEU A 106 -24.54 25.41 -5.69
CA LEU A 106 -24.74 24.46 -6.78
C LEU A 106 -25.85 23.45 -6.47
N ARG A 107 -26.79 23.81 -5.59
CA ARG A 107 -27.96 22.98 -5.26
C ARG A 107 -28.69 22.58 -6.56
N GLY A 108 -28.97 21.29 -6.71
CA GLY A 108 -29.67 20.77 -7.88
C GLY A 108 -28.79 20.54 -9.12
N LEU A 109 -27.48 20.82 -9.05
CA LEU A 109 -26.54 20.52 -10.14
C LEU A 109 -26.54 19.01 -10.42
N LYS A 110 -26.83 18.64 -11.67
CA LYS A 110 -26.76 17.24 -12.09
C LYS A 110 -25.29 16.82 -12.31
N PRO A 111 -24.90 15.57 -12.00
CA PRO A 111 -23.52 15.12 -12.18
C PRO A 111 -22.94 15.38 -13.58
N GLU A 112 -23.74 15.19 -14.63
CA GLU A 112 -23.38 15.42 -16.04
C GLU A 112 -23.01 16.89 -16.34
N GLN A 113 -23.51 17.84 -15.55
CA GLN A 113 -23.26 19.27 -15.72
C GLN A 113 -21.99 19.74 -15.02
N ALA A 114 -21.45 18.92 -14.09
CA ALA A 114 -20.28 19.27 -13.29
C ALA A 114 -19.04 19.64 -14.14
N PRO A 115 -18.67 18.92 -15.21
CA PRO A 115 -17.54 19.30 -16.06
C PRO A 115 -17.70 20.70 -16.69
N GLY A 116 -18.94 21.09 -17.02
CA GLY A 116 -19.24 22.43 -17.54
C GLY A 116 -18.95 23.52 -16.50
N VAL A 117 -19.42 23.33 -15.27
CA VAL A 117 -19.20 24.27 -14.15
C VAL A 117 -17.72 24.34 -13.78
N MET A 118 -17.03 23.20 -13.76
CA MET A 118 -15.59 23.13 -13.49
C MET A 118 -14.78 23.92 -14.53
N ARG A 119 -15.06 23.75 -15.82
CA ARG A 119 -14.45 24.53 -16.90
C ARG A 119 -14.69 26.02 -16.75
N GLN A 120 -15.91 26.41 -16.42
CA GLN A 120 -16.27 27.81 -16.21
C GLN A 120 -15.47 28.42 -15.06
N ALA A 121 -15.35 27.71 -13.93
CA ALA A 121 -14.57 28.17 -12.78
C ALA A 121 -13.09 28.35 -13.14
N ILE A 122 -12.47 27.39 -13.85
CA ILE A 122 -11.09 27.50 -14.33
C ILE A 122 -10.92 28.73 -15.22
N ARG A 123 -11.84 28.95 -16.19
CA ARG A 123 -11.79 30.11 -17.09
C ARG A 123 -11.93 31.44 -16.34
N GLN A 124 -12.85 31.52 -15.38
CA GLN A 124 -13.05 32.71 -14.56
C GLN A 124 -11.81 33.03 -13.72
N TYR A 125 -11.19 32.01 -13.11
CA TYR A 125 -9.97 32.18 -12.33
C TYR A 125 -8.78 32.58 -13.22
N ALA A 126 -8.57 31.91 -14.35
CA ALA A 126 -7.47 32.20 -15.27
C ALA A 126 -7.62 33.52 -16.06
N GLY A 127 -8.83 34.07 -16.12
CA GLY A 127 -9.13 35.38 -16.69
C GLY A 127 -8.84 36.53 -15.72
N HIS A 128 -8.77 36.27 -14.42
CA HIS A 128 -8.49 37.28 -13.41
C HIS A 128 -7.18 38.04 -13.71
N GLY A 129 -7.23 39.38 -13.71
CA GLY A 129 -6.07 40.25 -13.95
C GLY A 129 -5.66 40.40 -15.42
N LYS A 130 -6.40 39.80 -16.38
CA LYS A 130 -6.15 39.99 -17.83
C LYS A 130 -7.01 41.11 -18.42
N PRO A 131 -6.56 41.78 -19.51
CA PRO A 131 -7.36 42.76 -20.22
C PRO A 131 -8.71 42.18 -20.67
N GLY A 132 -9.81 42.85 -20.36
CA GLY A 132 -11.17 42.41 -20.70
C GLY A 132 -11.87 41.53 -19.65
N PHE A 133 -11.22 41.22 -18.52
CA PHE A 133 -11.83 40.51 -17.40
C PHE A 133 -11.86 41.38 -16.14
N PRO A 134 -12.91 41.27 -15.31
CA PRO A 134 -13.01 42.01 -14.06
C PRO A 134 -11.90 41.59 -13.08
N PHE A 135 -11.35 42.58 -12.36
CA PHE A 135 -10.51 42.31 -11.21
C PHE A 135 -11.38 41.80 -10.07
N PHE A 136 -11.05 40.62 -9.54
CA PHE A 136 -11.78 39.96 -8.47
C PHE A 136 -11.06 40.14 -7.13
N PRO A 137 -11.76 40.52 -6.06
CA PRO A 137 -11.23 40.41 -4.71
C PRO A 137 -10.86 38.95 -4.37
N THR A 138 -9.91 38.77 -3.45
CA THR A 138 -9.46 37.43 -2.99
C THR A 138 -10.61 36.54 -2.52
N GLU A 139 -11.64 37.12 -1.89
CA GLU A 139 -12.83 36.38 -1.44
C GLU A 139 -13.63 35.79 -2.62
N THR A 140 -13.70 36.50 -3.74
CA THR A 140 -14.36 36.03 -4.96
C THR A 140 -13.58 34.89 -5.62
N LEU A 141 -12.25 34.95 -5.62
CA LEU A 141 -11.41 33.84 -6.10
C LEU A 141 -11.61 32.56 -5.27
N LYS A 142 -11.70 32.69 -3.94
CA LYS A 142 -12.02 31.57 -3.05
C LYS A 142 -13.41 31.00 -3.33
N LEU A 143 -14.39 31.85 -3.66
CA LEU A 143 -15.73 31.39 -4.04
C LEU A 143 -15.70 30.60 -5.37
N ILE A 144 -14.95 31.05 -6.36
CA ILE A 144 -14.77 30.35 -7.65
C ILE A 144 -14.10 28.99 -7.43
N GLU A 145 -13.05 28.92 -6.61
CA GLU A 145 -12.43 27.64 -6.22
C GLU A 145 -13.41 26.72 -5.50
N SER A 146 -14.22 27.26 -4.58
CA SER A 146 -15.26 26.51 -3.89
C SER A 146 -16.31 25.96 -4.85
N GLN A 147 -16.72 26.73 -5.87
CA GLN A 147 -17.62 26.26 -6.93
C GLN A 147 -17.02 25.12 -7.74
N TYR A 148 -15.74 25.23 -8.13
CA TYR A 148 -15.03 24.15 -8.80
C TYR A 148 -15.06 22.87 -7.96
N ARG A 149 -14.73 22.95 -6.67
CA ARG A 149 -14.70 21.79 -5.76
C ARG A 149 -16.08 21.20 -5.51
N ALA A 150 -17.10 22.04 -5.34
CA ALA A 150 -18.47 21.59 -5.17
C ALA A 150 -19.00 20.89 -6.44
N ALA A 151 -18.66 21.40 -7.62
CA ALA A 151 -18.98 20.73 -8.89
C ALA A 151 -18.23 19.40 -9.02
N GLN A 152 -16.93 19.36 -8.70
CA GLN A 152 -16.14 18.12 -8.69
C GLN A 152 -16.78 17.07 -7.76
N ALA A 153 -17.16 17.47 -6.53
CA ALA A 153 -17.83 16.59 -5.58
C ALA A 153 -19.19 16.08 -6.11
N ALA A 154 -19.97 16.94 -6.77
CA ALA A 154 -21.26 16.55 -7.35
C ALA A 154 -21.11 15.56 -8.52
N GLY A 155 -20.18 15.82 -9.44
CA GLY A 155 -19.99 15.04 -10.66
C GLY A 155 -19.19 13.76 -10.46
N PHE A 156 -18.26 13.76 -9.50
CA PHE A 156 -17.25 12.72 -9.37
C PHE A 156 -17.08 12.22 -7.94
N GLY A 157 -17.83 12.74 -6.97
CA GLY A 157 -17.67 12.39 -5.55
C GLY A 157 -16.51 13.10 -4.85
N GLU A 158 -16.53 13.06 -3.52
CA GLU A 158 -15.49 13.60 -2.64
C GLU A 158 -15.01 12.50 -1.69
N GLY A 159 -13.68 12.41 -1.50
CA GLY A 159 -13.05 11.44 -0.61
C GLY A 159 -11.55 11.32 -0.88
N LEU A 160 -10.87 10.60 0.02
CA LEU A 160 -9.43 10.33 -0.07
C LEU A 160 -9.13 9.06 -0.88
N SER A 161 -10.06 8.12 -0.97
CA SER A 161 -9.90 6.83 -1.66
C SER A 161 -10.85 6.73 -2.86
N ARG A 162 -10.37 6.24 -4.00
CA ARG A 162 -11.16 6.19 -5.24
C ARG A 162 -10.75 5.00 -6.13
N PRO A 163 -11.68 4.35 -6.85
CA PRO A 163 -11.32 3.39 -7.89
C PRO A 163 -10.37 4.00 -8.93
N TYR A 164 -9.30 3.27 -9.26
CA TYR A 164 -8.21 3.74 -10.11
C TYR A 164 -8.70 4.33 -11.43
N ALA A 165 -9.59 3.63 -12.16
CA ALA A 165 -10.10 4.05 -13.46
C ALA A 165 -10.89 5.36 -13.37
N SER A 166 -11.76 5.47 -12.38
CA SER A 166 -12.62 6.65 -12.15
C SER A 166 -11.89 7.89 -11.62
N ALA A 167 -10.61 7.78 -11.26
CA ALA A 167 -9.80 8.88 -10.75
C ALA A 167 -9.26 9.78 -11.85
N TRP A 168 -9.21 9.28 -13.09
CA TRP A 168 -8.64 9.99 -14.22
C TRP A 168 -9.74 10.63 -15.05
N HIS A 169 -9.62 11.94 -15.26
CA HIS A 169 -10.46 12.67 -16.21
C HIS A 169 -9.59 13.19 -17.35
N GLU A 170 -10.08 13.08 -18.59
CA GLU A 170 -9.34 13.49 -19.79
C GLU A 170 -8.94 14.98 -19.74
N GLU A 171 -9.86 15.85 -19.34
CA GLU A 171 -9.62 17.30 -19.27
C GLU A 171 -8.97 17.79 -17.97
N PHE A 172 -9.30 17.20 -16.82
CA PHE A 172 -8.88 17.73 -15.51
C PHE A 172 -7.70 16.97 -14.89
N GLY A 173 -7.23 15.91 -15.56
CA GLY A 173 -6.19 15.03 -15.07
C GLY A 173 -6.67 14.18 -13.89
N LEU A 174 -5.77 13.96 -12.93
CA LEU A 174 -6.08 13.20 -11.73
C LEU A 174 -6.97 14.00 -10.78
N LEU A 175 -8.15 13.47 -10.50
CA LEU A 175 -9.10 14.02 -9.53
C LEU A 175 -8.64 13.69 -8.10
N THR A 176 -8.46 14.72 -7.29
CA THR A 176 -8.02 14.60 -5.89
C THR A 176 -8.88 15.45 -4.98
N GLY A 177 -8.75 15.22 -3.67
CA GLY A 177 -9.22 16.17 -2.66
C GLY A 177 -8.47 17.51 -2.68
N PRO A 178 -8.84 18.44 -1.78
CA PRO A 178 -8.21 19.76 -1.66
C PRO A 178 -6.71 19.71 -1.32
N ASP A 179 -6.25 18.64 -0.68
CA ASP A 179 -4.87 18.38 -0.28
C ASP A 179 -4.00 17.75 -1.39
N ASN A 180 -4.52 17.66 -2.62
CA ASN A 180 -3.84 17.12 -3.80
C ASN A 180 -3.37 15.66 -3.65
N ARG A 181 -3.93 14.90 -2.71
CA ARG A 181 -3.66 13.47 -2.55
C ARG A 181 -4.87 12.60 -2.86
N VAL A 182 -4.61 11.35 -3.21
CA VAL A 182 -5.63 10.31 -3.38
C VAL A 182 -5.00 8.92 -3.19
N ILE A 183 -5.79 8.00 -2.64
CA ILE A 183 -5.50 6.57 -2.58
C ILE A 183 -6.26 5.93 -3.76
N LEU A 184 -5.52 5.40 -4.73
CA LEU A 184 -6.07 4.76 -5.91
C LEU A 184 -6.30 3.27 -5.65
N ARG A 185 -7.53 2.82 -5.86
CA ARG A 185 -7.99 1.48 -5.51
C ARG A 185 -8.00 0.56 -6.72
N LEU A 186 -7.38 -0.62 -6.59
CA LEU A 186 -7.42 -1.69 -7.58
C LEU A 186 -8.53 -2.68 -7.20
N GLU A 187 -9.78 -2.31 -7.46
CA GLU A 187 -10.97 -3.10 -7.06
C GLU A 187 -11.54 -3.89 -8.24
N THR A 188 -11.64 -3.28 -9.41
CA THR A 188 -12.25 -3.89 -10.59
C THR A 188 -11.20 -4.32 -11.62
N LYS A 189 -11.62 -5.17 -12.57
CA LYS A 189 -10.77 -5.52 -13.73
C LYS A 189 -10.40 -4.30 -14.57
N GLU A 190 -11.28 -3.30 -14.64
CA GLU A 190 -11.01 -2.04 -15.32
C GLU A 190 -9.91 -1.25 -14.61
N ASP A 191 -9.97 -1.14 -13.28
CA ASP A 191 -8.94 -0.48 -12.47
C ASP A 191 -7.57 -1.12 -12.68
N ARG A 192 -7.50 -2.46 -12.59
CA ARG A 192 -6.26 -3.20 -12.78
C ARG A 192 -5.73 -3.09 -14.22
N GLY A 193 -6.63 -3.15 -15.21
CA GLY A 193 -6.29 -2.99 -16.62
C GLY A 193 -5.70 -1.61 -16.92
N LEU A 194 -6.30 -0.54 -16.40
CA LEU A 194 -5.78 0.82 -16.58
C LEU A 194 -4.48 1.04 -15.80
N PHE A 195 -4.39 0.54 -14.57
CA PHE A 195 -3.15 0.58 -13.78
C PHE A 195 -1.99 -0.08 -14.52
N ARG A 196 -2.18 -1.29 -15.05
CA ARG A 196 -1.16 -1.99 -15.85
C ARG A 196 -0.75 -1.18 -17.07
N ARG A 197 -1.71 -0.61 -17.80
CA ARG A 197 -1.41 0.26 -18.94
C ARG A 197 -0.57 1.47 -18.53
N HIS A 198 -0.91 2.12 -17.43
CA HIS A 198 -0.12 3.25 -16.92
C HIS A 198 1.29 2.81 -16.51
N VAL A 199 1.46 1.69 -15.80
CA VAL A 199 2.82 1.20 -15.46
C VAL A 199 3.65 0.89 -16.72
N LEU A 200 3.04 0.23 -17.71
CA LEU A 200 3.76 -0.29 -18.87
C LEU A 200 4.00 0.75 -19.97
N SER A 201 3.08 1.71 -20.14
CA SER A 201 3.04 2.59 -21.31
C SER A 201 2.95 4.08 -20.98
N GLU A 202 2.38 4.46 -19.83
CA GLU A 202 2.24 5.87 -19.41
C GLU A 202 2.72 6.09 -17.97
N PRO A 203 3.97 5.73 -17.63
CA PRO A 203 4.39 5.66 -16.23
C PRO A 203 4.42 7.03 -15.53
N SER A 204 4.48 8.12 -16.29
CA SER A 204 4.32 9.48 -15.76
C SER A 204 2.98 9.70 -15.04
N ARG A 205 1.92 8.94 -15.39
CA ARG A 205 0.64 8.91 -14.67
C ARG A 205 0.80 8.42 -13.23
N LEU A 206 1.82 7.63 -12.91
CA LEU A 206 2.06 7.14 -11.56
C LEU A 206 3.13 7.93 -10.83
N TRP A 207 4.21 8.30 -11.53
CA TRP A 207 5.39 8.89 -10.89
C TRP A 207 5.33 10.42 -10.82
N SER A 208 4.62 11.07 -11.74
CA SER A 208 4.41 12.52 -11.75
C SER A 208 2.97 12.85 -12.12
N PRO A 209 1.98 12.33 -11.38
CA PRO A 209 0.57 12.54 -11.69
C PRO A 209 0.24 14.03 -11.60
N VAL A 210 -0.54 14.53 -12.55
CA VAL A 210 -0.98 15.93 -12.61
C VAL A 210 -2.49 16.04 -12.64
N GLY A 211 -3.02 17.13 -12.09
CA GLY A 211 -4.43 17.49 -12.18
C GLY A 211 -4.69 18.90 -11.63
N ILE A 212 -5.93 19.36 -11.68
CA ILE A 212 -6.29 20.71 -11.22
C ILE A 212 -6.20 20.82 -9.68
N GLY A 213 -5.43 21.79 -9.19
CA GLY A 213 -5.13 22.02 -7.77
C GLY A 213 -5.59 23.38 -7.25
N GLU A 214 -4.93 23.86 -6.18
CA GLU A 214 -5.10 25.22 -5.65
C GLU A 214 -4.76 26.26 -6.72
N GLY A 215 -5.55 27.34 -6.79
CA GLY A 215 -5.47 28.33 -7.85
C GLY A 215 -6.11 27.90 -9.17
N LEU A 216 -6.81 26.76 -9.21
CA LEU A 216 -7.40 26.16 -10.41
C LEU A 216 -6.41 25.99 -11.58
N VAL A 217 -5.15 25.74 -11.26
CA VAL A 217 -4.06 25.43 -12.20
C VAL A 217 -3.64 23.97 -12.09
N THR A 218 -2.98 23.46 -13.13
CA THR A 218 -2.37 22.14 -13.12
C THR A 218 -1.27 22.07 -12.06
N ARG A 219 -1.36 21.08 -11.17
CA ARG A 219 -0.40 20.81 -10.09
C ARG A 219 -0.04 19.34 -10.06
N GLY A 220 1.18 19.05 -9.60
CA GLY A 220 1.58 17.70 -9.21
C GLY A 220 0.68 17.17 -8.08
N LYS A 221 0.32 15.90 -8.19
CA LYS A 221 -0.52 15.18 -7.24
C LYS A 221 0.30 14.15 -6.49
N GLN A 222 -0.26 13.69 -5.37
CA GLN A 222 0.28 12.54 -4.67
C GLN A 222 -0.68 11.38 -4.74
N ILE A 223 -0.12 10.20 -5.00
CA ILE A 223 -0.88 8.98 -5.06
C ILE A 223 -0.28 7.96 -4.11
N ALA A 224 -1.15 7.13 -3.56
CA ALA A 224 -0.79 5.80 -3.09
C ALA A 224 -1.71 4.79 -3.77
N VAL A 225 -1.17 3.66 -4.21
CA VAL A 225 -1.96 2.58 -4.79
C VAL A 225 -2.24 1.55 -3.71
N SER A 226 -3.49 1.10 -3.62
CA SER A 226 -3.96 0.14 -2.64
C SER A 226 -4.90 -0.84 -3.30
N GLY A 227 -4.58 -2.12 -3.28
CA GLY A 227 -5.51 -3.15 -3.74
C GLY A 227 -4.83 -4.48 -4.03
N ALA A 228 -5.44 -5.29 -4.89
CA ALA A 228 -4.89 -6.59 -5.27
C ALA A 228 -4.80 -6.79 -6.78
N LEU A 229 -3.81 -7.57 -7.21
CA LEU A 229 -3.69 -8.14 -8.55
C LEU A 229 -3.76 -9.66 -8.44
N PRO A 230 -4.54 -10.35 -9.29
CA PRO A 230 -4.34 -11.78 -9.46
C PRO A 230 -2.96 -12.03 -10.06
N HIS A 231 -2.31 -13.15 -9.72
CA HIS A 231 -0.98 -13.47 -10.26
C HIS A 231 -0.93 -13.51 -11.80
N SER A 232 -2.04 -13.80 -12.47
CA SER A 232 -2.13 -13.77 -13.94
C SER A 232 -2.03 -12.37 -14.54
N GLU A 233 -2.26 -11.33 -13.73
CA GLU A 233 -2.11 -9.93 -14.11
C GLU A 233 -0.76 -9.35 -13.63
N TRP A 234 -0.02 -10.07 -12.78
CA TRP A 234 1.36 -9.74 -12.38
C TRP A 234 2.36 -10.48 -13.28
N ASP A 235 2.63 -9.91 -14.46
CA ASP A 235 3.59 -10.47 -15.41
C ASP A 235 5.00 -9.88 -15.25
N ALA A 236 5.97 -10.49 -15.93
CA ALA A 236 7.38 -10.13 -15.82
C ALA A 236 7.70 -8.71 -16.33
N GLY A 237 6.93 -8.19 -17.29
CA GLY A 237 7.07 -6.84 -17.81
C GLY A 237 6.54 -5.80 -16.82
N LEU A 238 5.40 -6.10 -16.19
CA LEU A 238 4.84 -5.28 -15.12
C LEU A 238 5.81 -5.22 -13.93
N ALA A 239 6.28 -6.37 -13.45
CA ALA A 239 7.21 -6.45 -12.33
C ALA A 239 8.52 -5.69 -12.59
N GLU A 240 9.07 -5.79 -13.80
CA GLU A 240 10.27 -5.05 -14.22
C GLU A 240 10.04 -3.54 -14.21
N ARG A 241 8.94 -3.07 -14.80
CA ARG A 241 8.61 -1.64 -14.84
C ARG A 241 8.33 -1.04 -13.47
N MET A 242 7.80 -1.83 -12.53
CA MET A 242 7.50 -1.37 -11.17
C MET A 242 8.74 -1.10 -10.32
N ILE A 243 9.84 -1.83 -10.55
CA ILE A 243 11.08 -1.65 -9.78
C ILE A 243 12.10 -0.72 -10.44
N GLY A 244 11.76 -0.10 -11.58
CA GLY A 244 12.61 0.87 -12.27
C GLY A 244 12.78 0.56 -13.77
N PRO A 245 12.84 1.58 -14.64
CA PRO A 245 13.13 1.35 -16.05
C PRO A 245 14.55 0.82 -16.23
N ALA A 246 14.71 -0.23 -17.04
CA ALA A 246 16.00 -0.60 -17.62
C ALA A 246 16.41 0.49 -18.63
N GLY A 247 16.98 1.61 -18.17
CA GLY A 247 17.37 2.69 -19.09
C GLY A 247 17.74 4.06 -18.50
N GLY A 248 17.72 4.26 -17.18
CA GLY A 248 18.21 5.52 -16.59
C GLY A 248 17.34 6.75 -16.83
N GLU A 249 16.08 6.58 -17.26
CA GLU A 249 15.10 7.66 -17.21
C GLU A 249 14.63 7.87 -15.77
N LEU A 250 14.74 9.12 -15.34
CA LEU A 250 14.72 9.61 -13.96
C LEU A 250 13.40 9.34 -13.19
N TRP A 251 13.60 8.74 -12.01
CA TRP A 251 12.80 8.76 -10.76
C TRP A 251 11.42 8.06 -10.71
N ILE A 252 11.42 6.85 -10.14
CA ILE A 252 10.26 6.34 -9.39
C ILE A 252 10.36 6.93 -7.97
N GLU A 253 9.43 7.80 -7.57
CA GLU A 253 9.29 8.25 -6.17
C GLU A 253 8.21 7.48 -5.40
N LEU A 254 7.62 6.44 -6.01
CA LEU A 254 6.53 5.66 -5.42
C LEU A 254 7.08 4.36 -4.82
N PRO A 255 7.28 4.26 -3.49
CA PRO A 255 7.64 3.00 -2.87
C PRO A 255 6.46 2.04 -3.02
N LEU A 256 6.63 1.02 -3.86
CA LEU A 256 5.57 0.09 -4.23
C LEU A 256 5.90 -1.31 -3.73
N VAL A 257 5.11 -1.78 -2.77
CA VAL A 257 5.25 -3.09 -2.14
C VAL A 257 4.29 -4.06 -2.81
N MET A 258 4.85 -5.08 -3.46
CA MET A 258 4.12 -6.20 -4.09
C MET A 258 4.13 -7.39 -3.14
N LEU A 259 3.09 -7.57 -2.33
CA LEU A 259 3.09 -8.57 -1.27
C LEU A 259 2.42 -9.87 -1.77
N PRO A 260 3.16 -10.99 -1.93
CA PRO A 260 2.57 -12.28 -2.26
C PRO A 260 1.60 -12.73 -1.18
N GLN A 261 0.40 -13.17 -1.56
CA GLN A 261 -0.63 -13.62 -0.63
C GLN A 261 -1.01 -15.08 -0.90
N PRO A 262 -0.58 -16.03 -0.05
CA PRO A 262 -0.88 -17.44 -0.26
C PRO A 262 -2.26 -17.90 0.27
N PHE A 263 -2.93 -17.12 1.12
CA PHE A 263 -4.20 -17.53 1.74
C PHE A 263 -5.41 -16.77 1.17
N ASN A 264 -6.54 -17.49 1.13
CA ASN A 264 -7.82 -17.01 0.62
C ASN A 264 -8.88 -16.91 1.73
N THR A 265 -8.45 -16.92 2.99
CA THR A 265 -9.32 -16.77 4.16
C THR A 265 -9.30 -15.33 4.66
N PRO A 266 -10.46 -14.75 5.02
CA PRO A 266 -10.51 -13.44 5.65
C PRO A 266 -9.94 -13.48 7.08
N PRO A 267 -9.49 -12.33 7.62
CA PRO A 267 -9.07 -12.23 9.01
C PRO A 267 -10.21 -12.64 9.97
N ALA A 268 -9.92 -13.50 10.94
CA ALA A 268 -10.89 -14.06 11.89
C ALA A 268 -11.41 -13.01 12.90
N LYS A 269 -10.57 -12.05 13.28
CA LYS A 269 -10.94 -10.94 14.16
C LYS A 269 -10.78 -9.62 13.42
N CYS A 270 -11.88 -8.92 13.22
CA CYS A 270 -11.93 -7.57 12.69
C CYS A 270 -12.98 -6.80 13.48
N ASP A 271 -12.59 -6.20 14.61
CA ASP A 271 -13.52 -5.33 15.36
C ASP A 271 -13.73 -4.05 14.55
N THR A 272 -14.71 -4.11 13.65
CA THR A 272 -14.96 -3.09 12.62
C THR A 272 -15.17 -1.71 13.24
N PRO A 273 -15.95 -1.53 14.33
CA PRO A 273 -16.12 -0.23 15.00
C PRO A 273 -14.83 0.45 15.47
N VAL A 274 -13.89 -0.29 16.07
CA VAL A 274 -12.63 0.30 16.56
C VAL A 274 -11.71 0.67 15.41
N LEU A 275 -11.58 -0.21 14.42
CA LEU A 275 -10.84 0.07 13.20
C LEU A 275 -11.38 1.26 12.42
N ASP A 276 -12.70 1.38 12.36
CA ASP A 276 -13.43 2.51 11.78
C ASP A 276 -13.15 3.83 12.53
N MET A 277 -13.11 3.77 13.85
CA MET A 277 -12.76 4.92 14.68
C MET A 277 -11.32 5.34 14.40
N MET A 278 -10.38 4.39 14.46
CA MET A 278 -8.97 4.63 14.18
C MET A 278 -8.77 5.26 12.80
N SER A 279 -9.29 4.61 11.75
CA SER A 279 -9.15 5.09 10.37
C SER A 279 -9.72 6.50 10.19
N SER A 280 -10.85 6.82 10.81
CA SER A 280 -11.55 8.10 10.60
C SER A 280 -10.77 9.34 11.07
N LEU A 281 -9.90 9.18 12.06
CA LEU A 281 -9.19 10.30 12.68
C LEU A 281 -7.75 10.45 12.15
N LEU A 282 -7.19 9.42 11.51
CA LEU A 282 -5.83 9.41 10.96
C LEU A 282 -5.49 10.54 9.96
N PRO A 283 -6.38 10.99 9.05
CA PRO A 283 -6.00 11.99 8.04
C PRO A 283 -5.52 13.34 8.59
N ARG A 284 -5.82 13.63 9.87
CA ARG A 284 -5.45 14.86 10.58
C ARG A 284 -4.70 14.60 11.88
N ALA A 285 -4.34 13.34 12.14
CA ALA A 285 -3.70 12.90 13.36
C ALA A 285 -2.29 13.48 13.54
N PHE A 286 -1.59 13.73 12.44
CA PHE A 286 -0.16 14.02 12.45
C PHE A 286 0.15 15.30 11.66
N VAL A 287 0.89 16.19 12.31
CA VAL A 287 1.25 17.50 11.75
C VAL A 287 2.64 17.50 11.13
N ALA A 288 3.58 16.72 11.68
CA ALA A 288 4.95 16.62 11.19
C ALA A 288 5.25 15.18 10.73
N PRO A 289 5.90 14.97 9.58
CA PRO A 289 6.26 13.64 9.09
C PRO A 289 7.24 12.94 10.05
N VAL A 290 7.30 11.62 9.96
CA VAL A 290 8.33 10.80 10.59
C VAL A 290 9.65 11.05 9.88
N GLU A 291 10.69 11.39 10.65
CA GLU A 291 12.05 11.45 10.12
C GLU A 291 12.58 10.04 9.87
N THR A 292 13.26 9.84 8.74
CA THR A 292 13.93 8.57 8.43
C THR A 292 15.16 8.42 9.34
N PRO A 293 15.20 7.43 10.24
CA PRO A 293 16.38 7.21 11.06
C PRO A 293 17.59 6.82 10.21
N ALA A 294 18.80 7.12 10.69
CA ALA A 294 20.04 6.77 9.99
C ALA A 294 20.24 5.25 9.81
N GLY A 295 19.70 4.45 10.73
CA GLY A 295 19.80 3.00 10.71
C GLY A 295 18.51 2.31 11.17
N LEU A 296 18.50 0.98 11.03
CA LEU A 296 17.41 0.16 11.58
C LEU A 296 17.52 0.10 13.11
N VAL A 297 16.39 -0.22 13.75
CA VAL A 297 16.36 -0.51 15.18
C VAL A 297 17.31 -1.65 15.50
N ARG A 298 18.09 -1.52 16.58
CA ARG A 298 19.07 -2.52 17.00
C ARG A 298 18.41 -3.67 17.76
N THR A 299 17.65 -4.48 17.05
CA THR A 299 17.14 -5.77 17.54
C THR A 299 17.49 -6.86 16.55
N ASP A 300 17.62 -8.10 17.03
CA ASP A 300 18.11 -9.22 16.23
C ASP A 300 17.24 -9.45 14.98
N TRP A 301 15.92 -9.40 15.12
CA TRP A 301 15.00 -9.58 13.99
C TRP A 301 15.13 -8.46 12.95
N PHE A 302 15.24 -7.20 13.37
CA PHE A 302 15.41 -6.07 12.46
C PHE A 302 16.73 -6.16 11.70
N GLN A 303 17.81 -6.59 12.35
CA GLN A 303 19.09 -6.79 11.69
C GLN A 303 19.04 -7.96 10.72
N GLN A 304 18.43 -9.08 11.10
CA GLN A 304 18.26 -10.24 10.25
C GLN A 304 17.45 -9.89 8.99
N TYR A 305 16.25 -9.34 9.15
CA TYR A 305 15.41 -8.93 8.02
C TYR A 305 16.08 -7.84 7.19
N GLY A 306 16.73 -6.86 7.82
CA GLY A 306 17.47 -5.81 7.13
C GLY A 306 18.65 -6.35 6.30
N GLY A 307 19.36 -7.35 6.82
CA GLY A 307 20.42 -8.06 6.09
C GLY A 307 19.87 -8.77 4.86
N ARG A 308 18.81 -9.56 5.03
CA ARG A 308 18.14 -10.25 3.92
C ARG A 308 17.54 -9.31 2.88
N LEU A 309 16.97 -8.20 3.31
CA LEU A 309 16.47 -7.17 2.41
C LEU A 309 17.59 -6.64 1.51
N ARG A 310 18.74 -6.26 2.09
CA ARG A 310 19.91 -5.78 1.33
C ARG A 310 20.46 -6.85 0.38
N GLU A 311 20.53 -8.11 0.80
CA GLU A 311 21.00 -9.23 -0.04
C GLU A 311 20.16 -9.40 -1.30
N ARG A 312 18.86 -9.11 -1.24
CA ARG A 312 17.94 -9.15 -2.40
C ARG A 312 18.03 -7.87 -3.22
N LEU A 313 18.00 -6.71 -2.56
CA LEU A 313 17.97 -5.40 -3.22
C LEU A 313 19.24 -5.08 -4.02
N ARG A 314 20.40 -5.65 -3.66
CA ARG A 314 21.65 -5.47 -4.44
C ARG A 314 21.55 -5.92 -5.91
N PHE A 315 20.55 -6.74 -6.24
CA PHE A 315 20.27 -7.21 -7.59
C PHE A 315 19.10 -6.47 -8.25
N CYS A 316 18.60 -5.41 -7.61
CA CYS A 316 17.58 -4.51 -8.13
C CYS A 316 18.21 -3.17 -8.58
N PRO A 317 17.47 -2.33 -9.32
CA PRO A 317 17.92 -0.96 -9.61
C PRO A 317 18.17 -0.16 -8.32
N ALA A 318 19.22 0.69 -8.34
CA ALA A 318 19.67 1.44 -7.16
C ALA A 318 18.57 2.34 -6.56
N ASP A 319 17.70 2.92 -7.39
CA ASP A 319 16.60 3.74 -6.92
C ASP A 319 15.58 2.92 -6.12
N TYR A 320 15.25 1.71 -6.59
CA TYR A 320 14.36 0.80 -5.87
C TYR A 320 15.01 0.30 -4.57
N GLU A 321 16.30 -0.01 -4.61
CA GLU A 321 17.07 -0.31 -3.40
C GLU A 321 16.97 0.83 -2.37
N PHE A 322 17.23 2.07 -2.80
CA PHE A 322 17.17 3.25 -1.93
C PHE A 322 15.77 3.41 -1.30
N LEU A 323 14.71 3.34 -2.10
CA LEU A 323 13.32 3.49 -1.63
C LEU A 323 12.93 2.40 -0.63
N MET A 324 13.25 1.14 -0.92
CA MET A 324 12.90 0.01 -0.05
C MET A 324 13.69 0.06 1.27
N LEU A 325 14.97 0.47 1.24
CA LEU A 325 15.75 0.68 2.46
C LEU A 325 15.27 1.87 3.28
N GLN A 326 14.84 2.96 2.62
CA GLN A 326 14.21 4.09 3.30
C GLN A 326 12.91 3.66 3.98
N LEU A 327 12.06 2.93 3.26
CA LEU A 327 10.81 2.40 3.77
C LEU A 327 11.04 1.49 4.99
N ALA A 328 12.01 0.57 4.91
CA ALA A 328 12.37 -0.31 6.02
C ALA A 328 12.79 0.45 7.30
N ARG A 329 13.51 1.57 7.15
CA ARG A 329 13.90 2.44 8.29
C ARG A 329 12.73 3.21 8.88
N GLN A 330 11.72 3.52 8.08
CA GLN A 330 10.52 4.25 8.51
C GLN A 330 9.47 3.35 9.17
N ILE A 331 9.47 2.03 8.91
CA ILE A 331 8.46 1.10 9.46
C ILE A 331 8.33 1.21 10.99
N PHE A 332 9.44 1.13 11.74
CA PHE A 332 9.36 1.21 13.21
C PHE A 332 8.80 2.55 13.73
N PRO A 333 9.35 3.73 13.36
CA PRO A 333 8.81 4.99 13.87
C PRO A 333 7.37 5.26 13.39
N VAL A 334 6.96 4.74 12.24
CA VAL A 334 5.54 4.75 11.82
C VAL A 334 4.68 3.87 12.71
N SER A 335 5.10 2.63 12.99
CA SER A 335 4.38 1.73 13.91
C SER A 335 4.23 2.36 15.30
N LEU A 336 5.32 2.93 15.83
CA LEU A 336 5.33 3.61 17.12
C LEU A 336 4.36 4.80 17.15
N ARG A 337 4.28 5.55 16.05
CA ARG A 337 3.36 6.68 15.93
C ARG A 337 1.90 6.21 15.88
N LEU A 338 1.60 5.14 15.15
CA LEU A 338 0.25 4.58 15.07
C LEU A 338 -0.23 4.00 16.40
N THR A 339 0.64 3.28 17.14
CA THR A 339 0.25 2.70 18.43
C THR A 339 0.07 3.77 19.52
N ARG A 340 0.85 4.86 19.47
CA ARG A 340 0.69 6.02 20.38
C ARG A 340 -0.55 6.85 20.11
N TRP A 341 -0.89 7.02 18.83
CA TRP A 341 -1.96 7.92 18.41
C TRP A 341 -3.35 7.50 18.91
N ASN A 342 -3.53 6.23 19.23
CA ASN A 342 -4.76 5.68 19.81
C ASN A 342 -5.19 6.29 21.16
N LEU A 343 -4.37 7.16 21.76
CA LEU A 343 -4.69 7.90 22.97
C LEU A 343 -4.83 9.38 22.63
N MET A 344 -6.05 9.83 22.33
CA MET A 344 -6.37 11.25 22.43
C MET A 344 -6.22 11.71 23.89
N GLY A 345 -5.02 12.15 24.27
CA GLY A 345 -4.80 13.13 25.32
C GLY A 345 -4.45 12.67 26.74
N MET A 346 -4.16 11.40 27.01
CA MET A 346 -3.73 10.98 28.36
C MET A 346 -2.48 10.10 28.32
N CYS A 347 -1.48 10.48 29.11
CA CYS A 347 -0.14 9.90 29.30
C CYS A 347 0.95 10.34 28.30
N MET A 348 1.92 11.09 28.83
CA MET A 348 3.18 11.49 28.17
C MET A 348 4.27 10.41 28.28
N ASP A 349 4.04 9.36 29.07
CA ASP A 349 4.94 8.21 29.18
C ASP A 349 4.53 7.11 28.21
N VAL A 350 5.53 6.62 27.47
CA VAL A 350 5.40 5.44 26.62
C VAL A 350 5.33 4.23 27.54
N GLY A 351 4.15 3.67 27.72
CA GLY A 351 4.00 2.39 28.39
C GLY A 351 4.80 1.30 27.65
N LEU A 352 5.37 0.36 28.41
CA LEU A 352 6.10 -0.79 27.84
C LEU A 352 5.23 -1.60 26.89
N ASP A 353 3.92 -1.63 27.13
CA ASP A 353 2.89 -2.23 26.29
C ASP A 353 2.85 -1.62 24.88
N GLN A 354 2.86 -0.28 24.76
CA GLN A 354 2.83 0.42 23.47
C GLN A 354 4.09 0.18 22.66
N GLN A 355 5.24 0.12 23.33
CA GLN A 355 6.51 -0.18 22.69
C GLN A 355 6.53 -1.63 22.20
N ALA A 356 6.04 -2.57 23.00
CA ALA A 356 5.90 -3.97 22.58
C ALA A 356 4.98 -4.10 21.36
N LEU A 357 3.81 -3.46 21.38
CA LEU A 357 2.87 -3.48 20.26
C LEU A 357 3.46 -2.85 18.97
N ALA A 358 4.18 -1.74 19.12
CA ALA A 358 4.86 -1.08 18.01
C ALA A 358 5.95 -1.97 17.40
N MET A 359 6.71 -2.66 18.24
CA MET A 359 7.74 -3.60 17.82
C MET A 359 7.12 -4.78 17.07
N ASP A 360 6.03 -5.35 17.58
CA ASP A 360 5.35 -6.48 16.95
C ASP A 360 4.78 -6.08 15.57
N LEU A 361 4.07 -4.95 15.49
CA LEU A 361 3.57 -4.41 14.22
C LEU A 361 4.71 -4.15 13.22
N ALA A 362 5.80 -3.55 13.69
CA ALA A 362 6.95 -3.23 12.86
C ALA A 362 7.69 -4.49 12.39
N ALA A 363 7.80 -5.53 13.22
CA ALA A 363 8.43 -6.79 12.87
C ALA A 363 7.64 -7.54 11.79
N HIS A 364 6.30 -7.64 11.94
CA HIS A 364 5.46 -8.23 10.91
C HIS A 364 5.51 -7.43 9.60
N ALA A 365 5.43 -6.10 9.67
CA ALA A 365 5.50 -5.26 8.48
C ALA A 365 6.85 -5.33 7.75
N LEU A 366 7.96 -5.37 8.50
CA LEU A 366 9.30 -5.53 7.94
C LEU A 366 9.47 -6.93 7.31
N ARG A 367 8.96 -7.98 7.95
CA ARG A 367 8.91 -9.32 7.34
C ARG A 367 8.11 -9.30 6.03
N GLY A 368 6.95 -8.65 6.00
CA GLY A 368 6.16 -8.47 4.78
C GLY A 368 6.92 -7.73 3.68
N LEU A 369 7.69 -6.69 4.01
CA LEU A 369 8.54 -5.97 3.05
C LEU A 369 9.65 -6.85 2.47
N VAL A 370 10.31 -7.65 3.31
CA VAL A 370 11.34 -8.61 2.87
C VAL A 370 10.72 -9.67 1.95
N ILE A 371 9.58 -10.24 2.33
CA ILE A 371 8.87 -11.24 1.54
C ILE A 371 8.39 -10.65 0.21
N SER A 372 7.91 -9.42 0.21
CA SER A 372 7.57 -8.68 -1.01
C SER A 372 8.77 -8.57 -1.97
N THR A 373 9.94 -8.22 -1.43
CA THR A 373 11.17 -8.11 -2.22
C THR A 373 11.65 -9.48 -2.71
N ALA A 374 11.58 -10.52 -1.88
CA ALA A 374 11.91 -11.89 -2.28
C ALA A 374 10.92 -12.45 -3.32
N GLY A 375 9.66 -12.03 -3.26
CA GLY A 375 8.61 -12.39 -4.22
C GLY A 375 8.94 -12.01 -5.66
N LEU A 376 9.76 -10.98 -5.87
CA LEU A 376 10.27 -10.59 -7.19
C LEU A 376 11.01 -11.73 -7.91
N ALA A 377 11.52 -12.72 -7.18
CA ALA A 377 12.15 -13.92 -7.74
C ALA A 377 11.22 -14.71 -8.66
N TRP A 378 9.89 -14.60 -8.50
CA TRP A 378 8.90 -15.19 -9.40
C TRP A 378 9.11 -14.79 -10.87
N HIS A 379 9.66 -13.58 -11.09
CA HIS A 379 10.03 -13.00 -12.38
C HIS A 379 11.55 -12.86 -12.58
N CYS A 380 12.33 -13.63 -11.82
CA CYS A 380 13.79 -13.63 -11.84
C CYS A 380 14.41 -12.25 -11.58
N LEU A 381 13.80 -11.48 -10.67
CA LEU A 381 14.27 -10.16 -10.21
C LEU A 381 14.74 -10.28 -8.75
N GLY A 382 15.74 -9.48 -8.35
CA GLY A 382 16.26 -9.51 -6.98
C GLY A 382 17.10 -10.76 -6.65
N VAL A 383 17.51 -11.53 -7.65
CA VAL A 383 18.31 -12.77 -7.52
C VAL A 383 19.30 -12.85 -8.68
N ASP A 384 20.51 -13.32 -8.38
CA ASP A 384 21.52 -13.67 -9.38
C ASP A 384 21.48 -15.17 -9.71
N PHE A 385 21.24 -15.48 -10.98
CA PHE A 385 21.24 -16.83 -11.53
C PHE A 385 22.50 -17.12 -12.36
N GLY A 386 23.50 -16.23 -12.34
CA GLY A 386 24.74 -16.34 -13.12
C GLY A 386 24.56 -16.23 -14.63
N CYS A 387 23.37 -15.87 -15.10
CA CYS A 387 22.99 -15.77 -16.51
C CYS A 387 22.15 -14.50 -16.76
N PRO A 388 22.11 -13.98 -18.01
CA PRO A 388 21.23 -12.86 -18.34
C PRO A 388 19.76 -13.18 -18.02
N ARG A 389 19.06 -12.27 -17.31
CA ARG A 389 17.67 -12.48 -16.86
C ARG A 389 16.72 -12.96 -17.97
N LYS A 390 16.83 -12.41 -19.18
CA LYS A 390 15.98 -12.82 -20.32
C LYS A 390 16.11 -14.31 -20.65
N GLU A 391 17.30 -14.87 -20.51
CA GLU A 391 17.55 -16.30 -20.72
C GLU A 391 16.97 -17.14 -19.58
N VAL A 392 17.19 -16.72 -18.32
CA VAL A 392 16.64 -17.36 -17.12
C VAL A 392 15.11 -17.45 -17.20
N LEU A 393 14.47 -16.31 -17.48
CA LEU A 393 13.02 -16.21 -17.55
C LEU A 393 12.45 -17.08 -18.66
N ARG A 394 13.08 -17.09 -19.84
CA ARG A 394 12.69 -17.97 -20.96
C ARG A 394 12.72 -19.45 -20.57
N VAL A 395 13.77 -19.89 -19.85
CA VAL A 395 13.90 -21.28 -19.40
C VAL A 395 12.84 -21.61 -18.35
N LEU A 396 12.60 -20.70 -17.39
CA LEU A 396 11.59 -20.87 -16.36
C LEU A 396 10.16 -20.90 -16.93
N GLU A 397 9.85 -20.01 -17.88
CA GLU A 397 8.57 -19.98 -18.60
C GLU A 397 8.36 -21.27 -19.40
N TYR A 398 9.40 -21.77 -20.07
CA TYR A 398 9.33 -23.05 -20.77
C TYR A 398 9.03 -24.20 -19.79
N LEU A 399 9.67 -24.22 -18.62
CA LEU A 399 9.40 -25.21 -17.57
C LEU A 399 7.97 -25.10 -17.01
N ARG A 400 7.46 -23.88 -16.80
CA ARG A 400 6.08 -23.63 -16.35
C ARG A 400 5.04 -24.07 -17.37
N LEU A 401 5.31 -23.90 -18.67
CA LEU A 401 4.37 -24.20 -19.75
C LEU A 401 4.38 -25.67 -20.19
N HIS A 402 5.55 -26.32 -20.16
CA HIS A 402 5.75 -27.66 -20.75
C HIS A 402 6.25 -28.71 -19.75
N GLY A 403 6.52 -28.33 -18.50
CA GLY A 403 6.87 -29.28 -17.45
C GLY A 403 5.72 -30.22 -17.12
N PRO A 404 5.99 -31.35 -16.42
CA PRO A 404 7.27 -31.73 -15.82
C PRO A 404 8.28 -32.33 -16.81
N MET A 405 9.59 -32.16 -16.60
CA MET A 405 10.63 -32.66 -17.52
C MET A 405 11.99 -32.90 -16.83
N THR A 406 12.88 -33.70 -17.43
CA THR A 406 14.24 -33.89 -16.89
C THR A 406 15.15 -32.69 -17.19
N GLY A 407 16.26 -32.54 -16.44
CA GLY A 407 17.27 -31.52 -16.77
C GLY A 407 17.88 -31.68 -18.17
N GLY A 408 18.00 -32.91 -18.67
CA GLY A 408 18.45 -33.19 -20.03
C GLY A 408 17.44 -32.75 -21.10
N ASP A 409 16.15 -32.92 -20.83
CA ASP A 409 15.08 -32.42 -21.70
C ASP A 409 15.04 -30.90 -21.70
N LEU A 410 15.11 -30.28 -20.51
CA LEU A 410 15.15 -28.82 -20.37
C LEU A 410 16.31 -28.22 -21.17
N ARG A 411 17.50 -28.82 -21.09
CA ARG A 411 18.67 -28.44 -21.87
C ARG A 411 18.40 -28.52 -23.38
N ARG A 412 17.91 -29.67 -23.85
CA ARG A 412 17.65 -29.93 -25.28
C ARG A 412 16.60 -28.97 -25.85
N ARG A 413 15.59 -28.63 -25.07
CA ARG A 413 14.44 -27.84 -25.52
C ARG A 413 14.66 -26.33 -25.43
N THR A 414 15.45 -25.87 -24.45
CA THR A 414 15.75 -24.44 -24.28
C THR A 414 17.08 -24.02 -24.91
N HIS A 415 17.83 -24.97 -25.47
CA HIS A 415 19.11 -24.76 -26.15
C HIS A 415 20.17 -24.07 -25.28
N ILE A 416 20.16 -24.35 -23.97
CA ILE A 416 21.21 -23.92 -23.04
C ILE A 416 22.29 -24.99 -22.93
N ASP A 417 23.52 -24.62 -22.58
CA ASP A 417 24.59 -25.59 -22.33
C ASP A 417 24.39 -26.31 -20.99
N GLN A 418 25.18 -27.36 -20.76
CA GLN A 418 25.06 -28.19 -19.56
C GLN A 418 25.36 -27.42 -18.28
N VAL A 419 26.42 -26.60 -18.27
CA VAL A 419 26.86 -25.86 -17.07
C VAL A 419 25.82 -24.84 -16.68
N ARG A 420 25.31 -24.06 -17.64
CA ARG A 420 24.21 -23.12 -17.42
C ARG A 420 22.95 -23.81 -16.92
N ARG A 421 22.59 -24.95 -17.52
CA ARG A 421 21.45 -25.74 -17.05
C ARG A 421 21.60 -26.12 -15.58
N ASP A 422 22.77 -26.59 -15.18
CA ASP A 422 23.01 -27.02 -13.80
C ASP A 422 22.89 -25.83 -12.82
N VAL A 423 23.47 -24.67 -13.16
CA VAL A 423 23.33 -23.43 -12.35
C VAL A 423 21.88 -22.95 -12.27
N LEU A 424 21.15 -22.93 -13.39
CA LEU A 424 19.75 -22.48 -13.42
C LEU A 424 18.85 -23.41 -12.60
N VAL A 425 19.04 -24.72 -12.71
CA VAL A 425 18.27 -25.71 -11.96
C VAL A 425 18.53 -25.56 -10.46
N GLU A 426 19.80 -25.43 -10.05
CA GLU A 426 20.15 -25.18 -8.65
C GLU A 426 19.48 -23.90 -8.14
N GLY A 427 19.55 -22.81 -8.92
CA GLY A 427 18.91 -21.54 -8.59
C GLY A 427 17.38 -21.66 -8.47
N PHE A 428 16.71 -22.36 -9.40
CA PHE A 428 15.26 -22.54 -9.36
C PHE A 428 14.81 -23.36 -8.16
N LEU A 429 15.57 -24.39 -7.78
CA LEU A 429 15.30 -25.17 -6.58
C LEU A 429 15.51 -24.34 -5.31
N LYS A 430 16.60 -23.59 -5.26
CA LYS A 430 16.93 -22.71 -4.11
C LYS A 430 15.89 -21.62 -3.89
N GLU A 431 15.34 -21.07 -4.96
CA GLU A 431 14.33 -20.00 -4.90
C GLU A 431 12.88 -20.50 -4.95
N ASP A 432 12.64 -21.80 -4.75
CA ASP A 432 11.31 -22.43 -4.78
C ASP A 432 10.52 -22.18 -6.09
N LEU A 433 11.22 -21.88 -7.18
CA LEU A 433 10.63 -21.67 -8.52
C LEU A 433 10.38 -23.00 -9.25
N ALA A 434 11.10 -24.04 -8.85
CA ALA A 434 10.89 -25.41 -9.26
C ALA A 434 11.12 -26.36 -8.08
N ARG A 435 10.63 -27.59 -8.21
CA ARG A 435 10.86 -28.71 -7.29
C ARG A 435 11.24 -29.97 -8.04
N LEU A 436 11.93 -30.88 -7.36
CA LEU A 436 12.14 -32.23 -7.86
C LEU A 436 10.88 -33.07 -7.64
N GLY A 437 10.52 -33.86 -8.64
CA GLY A 437 9.47 -34.85 -8.55
C GLY A 437 9.84 -36.02 -7.63
N PRO A 438 8.91 -36.96 -7.41
CA PRO A 438 9.14 -38.11 -6.51
C PRO A 438 10.34 -38.99 -6.90
N ASP A 439 10.73 -38.95 -8.18
CA ASP A 439 11.88 -39.68 -8.73
C ASP A 439 13.24 -39.00 -8.45
N GLY A 440 13.24 -37.81 -7.84
CA GLY A 440 14.43 -37.00 -7.56
C GLY A 440 15.14 -36.46 -8.81
N ARG A 441 14.54 -36.57 -10.00
CA ARG A 441 15.19 -36.24 -11.29
C ARG A 441 14.34 -35.35 -12.19
N THR A 442 13.03 -35.50 -12.11
CA THR A 442 12.10 -34.72 -12.90
C THR A 442 11.92 -33.35 -12.26
N LEU A 443 12.12 -32.29 -13.04
CA LEU A 443 11.86 -30.92 -12.62
C LEU A 443 10.40 -30.57 -12.87
N VAL A 444 9.77 -30.02 -11.85
CA VAL A 444 8.38 -29.54 -11.87
C VAL A 444 8.41 -28.07 -11.51
N ALA A 445 7.86 -27.20 -12.36
CA ALA A 445 7.68 -25.80 -12.00
C ALA A 445 6.72 -25.66 -10.81
N THR A 446 7.05 -24.78 -9.88
CA THR A 446 6.20 -24.47 -8.73
C THR A 446 5.02 -23.60 -9.18
N THR A 447 3.83 -23.85 -8.61
CA THR A 447 2.68 -22.96 -8.82
C THR A 447 2.90 -21.64 -8.09
N TYR A 448 2.21 -20.56 -8.47
CA TYR A 448 2.38 -19.29 -7.77
C TYR A 448 1.96 -19.38 -6.29
N GLY A 449 0.88 -20.12 -5.99
CA GLY A 449 0.43 -20.35 -4.62
C GLY A 449 1.45 -21.09 -3.77
N ASP A 450 2.02 -22.18 -4.30
CA ASP A 450 3.07 -22.95 -3.61
C ASP A 450 4.31 -22.07 -3.38
N PHE A 451 4.71 -21.26 -4.37
CA PHE A 451 5.81 -20.31 -4.25
C PHE A 451 5.56 -19.25 -3.17
N ALA A 452 4.37 -18.63 -3.20
CA ALA A 452 3.99 -17.63 -2.21
C ALA A 452 4.00 -18.24 -0.80
N GLN A 453 3.45 -19.44 -0.62
CA GLN A 453 3.46 -20.14 0.67
C GLN A 453 4.89 -20.45 1.14
N ALA A 454 5.74 -20.95 0.24
CA ALA A 454 7.13 -21.27 0.54
C ALA A 454 7.91 -20.06 1.07
N LEU A 455 7.70 -18.86 0.49
CA LEU A 455 8.33 -17.62 0.98
C LEU A 455 8.06 -17.38 2.48
N TYR A 456 6.84 -17.58 2.97
CA TYR A 456 6.52 -17.38 4.38
C TYR A 456 7.09 -18.48 5.29
N GLN A 457 7.41 -19.64 4.73
CA GLN A 457 7.97 -20.77 5.48
C GLN A 457 9.50 -20.78 5.47
N ARG A 458 10.14 -19.87 4.73
CA ARG A 458 11.60 -19.84 4.63
C ARG A 458 12.24 -19.54 6.00
N PRO A 459 13.26 -20.29 6.40
CA PRO A 459 13.98 -20.05 7.65
C PRO A 459 14.75 -18.72 7.64
N GLU A 460 15.04 -18.17 6.46
CA GLU A 460 15.60 -16.82 6.31
C GLU A 460 14.64 -15.71 6.72
N PHE A 461 13.32 -15.97 6.74
CA PHE A 461 12.26 -15.02 7.07
C PHE A 461 11.40 -15.55 8.23
N PRO A 462 12.01 -15.79 9.42
CA PRO A 462 11.31 -16.42 10.55
C PRO A 462 10.08 -15.61 10.96
N GLU A 463 9.13 -16.24 11.64
CA GLU A 463 8.01 -15.53 12.24
C GLU A 463 8.51 -14.56 13.35
N PRO A 464 7.94 -13.35 13.46
CA PRO A 464 8.22 -12.46 14.58
C PRO A 464 7.82 -13.08 15.93
N VAL A 465 8.67 -12.92 16.95
CA VAL A 465 8.31 -13.25 18.33
C VAL A 465 7.45 -12.12 18.89
N SER A 466 6.27 -12.42 19.42
CA SER A 466 5.41 -11.40 20.03
C SER A 466 5.96 -10.95 21.37
N LEU A 467 6.41 -9.69 21.42
CA LEU A 467 6.81 -9.02 22.66
C LEU A 467 5.59 -8.62 23.48
N TRP A 468 4.45 -8.39 22.85
CA TRP A 468 3.20 -8.09 23.54
C TRP A 468 2.76 -9.25 24.44
N ASN A 469 2.76 -10.48 23.92
CA ASN A 469 2.37 -11.66 24.69
C ASN A 469 3.30 -11.89 25.89
N VAL A 470 4.62 -11.79 25.68
CA VAL A 470 5.63 -11.89 26.76
C VAL A 470 5.38 -10.84 27.83
N TRP A 471 5.06 -9.60 27.45
CA TRP A 471 4.74 -8.55 28.41
C TRP A 471 3.45 -8.85 29.18
N THR A 472 2.39 -9.29 28.52
CA THR A 472 1.12 -9.62 29.19
C THR A 472 1.24 -10.80 30.16
N GLU A 473 2.05 -11.80 29.83
CA GLU A 473 2.33 -12.94 30.71
C GLU A 473 3.09 -12.51 31.97
N VAL A 474 4.12 -11.67 31.81
CA VAL A 474 4.89 -11.12 32.94
C VAL A 474 4.03 -10.19 33.81
N ALA A 475 3.23 -9.32 33.20
CA ALA A 475 2.34 -8.40 33.92
C ALA A 475 1.24 -9.18 34.68
N GLY A 476 0.64 -10.19 34.06
CA GLY A 476 -0.35 -11.07 34.68
C GLY A 476 0.22 -11.83 35.88
N SER A 477 1.46 -12.31 35.76
CA SER A 477 2.16 -13.03 36.84
C SER A 477 2.46 -12.14 38.06
N ASN A 478 2.83 -10.88 37.83
CA ASN A 478 3.06 -9.91 38.91
C ASN A 478 1.76 -9.43 39.59
N SER A 479 0.64 -9.41 38.86
CA SER A 479 -0.67 -9.05 39.42
C SER A 479 -1.35 -10.16 40.25
N GLN A 480 -0.91 -11.41 40.12
CA GLN A 480 -1.36 -12.52 40.98
C GLN A 480 -0.49 -12.70 42.23
N ALA A 481 0.65 -12.00 42.30
CA ALA A 481 1.60 -12.05 43.41
C ALA A 481 1.49 -10.84 44.37
N ALA A 482 0.58 -9.90 44.10
CA ALA A 482 0.23 -8.75 44.94
C ALA A 482 -1.21 -8.89 45.43
#